data_AF-A0A9X8YMX9-F1
#
_entry.id   AF-A0A9X8YMX9-F1
#
_cell.length_a   1.000
_cell.length_b   1.000
_cell.length_c   1.000
_cell.angle_alpha   90.00
_cell.angle_beta   90.00
_cell.angle_gamma   90.00
#
_symmetry.space_group_name_H-M   'P 1'
#
loop_
_entity.id
_entity.type
_entity.pdbx_description
1 polymer ?
#
loop_
_entity_poly.entity_id
_entity_poly.type
_entity_poly.pdbx_seq_one_letter_code
_entity_poly.pdbx_strand_id
1 'polypeptide(L)' 'GKRVNRQFPDAVVHVRYAGANGLSVLGGAKTDRDLIEEILQETWESADEWFSAE' A
#
# COMPACT_ATOMS: atom_id res chain seq x y z
N GLY A 1 -0.01 6.56 -0.15
CA GLY A 1 -1.48 6.73 -0.08
C GLY A 1 -2.15 6.70 -1.43
N LYS A 2 -1.80 7.60 -2.37
CA LYS A 2 -2.55 7.84 -3.62
C LYS A 2 -3.03 6.59 -4.39
N ARG A 3 -2.22 5.52 -4.52
CA ARG A 3 -2.58 4.29 -5.26
C ARG A 3 -3.62 3.45 -4.51
N VAL A 4 -3.48 3.28 -3.19
CA VAL A 4 -4.48 2.60 -2.34
C VAL A 4 -5.81 3.37 -2.34
N ASN A 5 -5.75 4.70 -2.21
CA ASN A 5 -6.94 5.55 -2.20
C ASN A 5 -7.74 5.53 -3.53
N ARG A 6 -7.18 5.02 -4.63
CA ARG A 6 -7.92 4.85 -5.89
C ARG A 6 -9.01 3.78 -5.78
N GLN A 7 -8.76 2.73 -5.00
CA GLN A 7 -9.72 1.65 -4.76
C GLN A 7 -10.41 1.79 -3.38
N PHE A 8 -9.71 2.37 -2.41
CA PHE A 8 -10.19 2.59 -1.04
C PHE A 8 -10.20 4.08 -0.71
N PRO A 9 -11.15 4.86 -1.23
CA PRO A 9 -11.12 6.33 -1.16
C PRO A 9 -11.02 6.86 0.28
N ASP A 10 -11.71 6.22 1.22
CA ASP A 10 -11.75 6.61 2.63
C ASP A 10 -10.62 5.99 3.48
N ALA A 11 -9.72 5.21 2.87
CA ALA A 11 -8.62 4.59 3.60
C ALA A 11 -7.60 5.63 4.07
N VAL A 12 -7.23 5.54 5.34
CA VAL A 12 -6.13 6.29 5.94
C VAL A 12 -4.88 5.42 5.94
N VAL A 13 -3.84 5.87 5.24
CA VAL A 13 -2.58 5.11 5.09
C VAL A 13 -1.49 5.71 5.95
N HIS A 14 -0.91 4.90 6.84
CA HIS A 14 0.22 5.27 7.69
C HIS A 14 1.45 4.44 7.36
N VAL A 15 2.60 5.10 7.18
CA VAL A 15 3.91 4.47 7.01
C VAL A 15 4.78 4.87 8.19
N ARG A 16 5.39 3.88 8.86
CA ARG A 16 6.26 4.11 10.02
C ARG A 16 7.43 3.13 10.02
N TYR A 17 8.55 3.54 10.58
CA TYR A 17 9.66 2.62 10.87
C TYR A 17 9.27 1.67 12.01
N ALA A 18 9.64 0.39 11.87
CA ALA A 18 9.40 -0.65 12.86
C ALA A 18 10.53 -1.69 12.81
N GLY A 19 10.65 -2.51 13.85
CA GLY A 19 11.68 -3.55 13.93
C GLY A 19 11.54 -4.70 12.93
N ALA A 20 10.38 -4.80 12.27
CA ALA A 20 10.11 -5.78 11.21
C ALA A 20 9.18 -5.17 10.16
N ASN A 21 9.28 -5.68 8.92
CA ASN A 21 8.33 -5.35 7.86
C ASN A 21 6.99 -6.02 8.15
N GLY A 22 5.90 -5.26 8.05
CA GLY A 22 4.56 -5.79 8.27
C GLY A 22 3.50 -4.88 7.67
N LEU A 23 2.46 -5.52 7.14
CA LEU A 23 1.25 -4.87 6.65
C LEU A 23 0.08 -5.26 7.57
N SER A 24 -0.62 -4.26 8.08
CA SER A 24 -1.85 -4.43 8.86
C SER A 24 -2.97 -3.67 8.19
N VAL A 25 -4.08 -4.36 7.92
CA VAL A 25 -5.32 -3.80 7.37
C VAL A 25 -6.40 -3.98 8.42
N LEU A 26 -7.02 -2.88 8.86
CA LEU A 26 -8.02 -2.87 9.93
C LEU A 26 -9.33 -2.32 9.38
N GLY A 27 -10.45 -2.94 9.77
CA GLY A 27 -11.80 -2.48 9.41
C GLY A 27 -12.25 -2.80 7.97
N GLY A 28 -11.43 -3.51 7.18
CA GLY A 28 -11.76 -3.98 5.83
C GLY A 28 -12.29 -5.42 5.77
N ALA A 29 -12.72 -5.83 4.59
CA ALA A 29 -13.02 -7.23 4.29
C ALA A 29 -11.75 -8.07 4.30
N LYS A 30 -11.90 -9.40 4.45
CA LYS A 30 -10.76 -10.33 4.48
C LYS A 30 -9.92 -10.27 3.19
N THR A 31 -10.57 -9.99 2.06
CA THR A 31 -9.96 -9.87 0.72
C THR A 31 -9.22 -8.55 0.50
N ASP A 32 -9.51 -7.52 1.30
CA ASP A 32 -8.91 -6.19 1.10
C ASP A 32 -7.41 -6.21 1.38
N ARG A 33 -6.97 -7.10 2.27
CA ARG A 33 -5.55 -7.33 2.51
C ARG A 33 -4.86 -7.77 1.23
N ASP A 34 -5.42 -8.75 0.53
CA ASP A 34 -4.81 -9.32 -0.68
C ASP A 34 -4.74 -8.27 -1.80
N LEU A 35 -5.80 -7.48 -1.97
CA LEU A 35 -5.82 -6.37 -2.94
C LEU A 35 -4.79 -5.28 -2.59
N ILE A 36 -4.65 -4.93 -1.32
CA ILE A 36 -3.64 -3.95 -0.89
C ILE A 36 -2.23 -4.51 -1.11
N GLU A 37 -2.00 -5.81 -0.87
CA GLU A 37 -0.72 -6.47 -1.15
C GLU A 37 -0.39 -6.42 -2.65
N GLU A 38 -1.35 -6.71 -3.53
CA GLU A 38 -1.20 -6.61 -4.98
C GLU A 38 -0.86 -5.19 -5.43
N ILE A 39 -1.61 -4.18 -4.96
CA ILE A 39 -1.33 -2.76 -5.26
C ILE A 39 0.09 -2.39 -4.82
N LEU A 40 0.54 -2.84 -3.64
CA LEU A 40 1.88 -2.56 -3.14
C LEU A 40 2.96 -3.24 -3.99
N GLN A 41 2.73 -4.48 -4.44
CA GLN A 41 3.62 -5.19 -5.34
C GLN A 41 3.75 -4.47 -6.68
N GLU A 42 2.65 -4.16 -7.35
CA GLU A 42 2.66 -3.40 -8.61
C GLU A 42 3.35 -2.03 -8.46
N THR A 43 3.15 -1.39 -7.31
CA THR A 43 3.79 -0.10 -7.00
C THR A 43 5.29 -0.25 -6.87
N TRP A 44 5.77 -1.34 -6.27
CA TRP A 44 7.19 -1.62 -6.15
C TRP A 44 7.82 -2.00 -7.49
N GLU A 45 7.14 -2.82 -8.30
CA GLU A 45 7.63 -3.26 -9.61
C GLU A 45 7.70 -2.12 -10.63
N SER A 46 6.77 -1.16 -10.53
CA SER A 46 6.80 0.06 -11.35
C SER A 46 7.61 1.20 -10.73
N ALA A 47 8.39 0.96 -9.66
CA ALA A 47 9.11 2.03 -8.95
C ALA A 47 10.02 2.84 -9.89
N ASP A 48 10.68 2.19 -10.85
CA ASP A 48 11.54 2.88 -11.81
C ASP A 48 10.79 3.93 -12.67
N GLU A 49 9.47 3.80 -12.83
CA GLU A 49 8.65 4.72 -13.63
C GLU A 49 8.11 5.92 -12.83
N TRP A 50 7.86 5.76 -11.52
CA TRP A 50 7.21 6.81 -10.70
C TRP A 50 8.04 7.30 -9.52
N PHE A 51 9.09 6.57 -9.13
CA PHE A 51 9.98 6.92 -8.03
C PHE A 51 11.31 7.42 -8.57
N SER A 52 11.46 8.75 -8.63
CA SER A 52 12.75 9.38 -8.92
C SER A 52 13.53 9.55 -7.61
N ALA A 53 14.68 8.89 -7.50
CA ALA A 53 15.63 9.08 -6.41
C ALA A 53 16.47 10.34 -6.70
N GLU A 54 15.94 11.51 -6.34
CA GLU A 54 16.73 12.74 -6.23
C GLU A 54 16.92 13.11 -4.75
#